data_AF-A0A8S0ZV07-F1
#
_entry.id   AF-A0A8S0ZV07-F1
#
_cell.length_a   1.000
_cell.length_b   1.000
_cell.length_c   1.000
_cell.angle_alpha   90.00
_cell.angle_beta   90.00
_cell.angle_gamma   90.00
#
_symmetry.space_group_name_H-M   'P 1'
#
loop_
_entity.id
_entity.type
_entity.pdbx_description
1 polymer ?
#
loop_
_entity_poly.entity_id
_entity_poly.type
_entity_poly.pdbx_seq_one_letter_code
_entity_poly.pdbx_strand_id
1 'polypeptide(L)'
;MSSRERRQKRKNRKKNSQTYRDKTVKVRKNLAKLLDETPPPSPGPMQNNDELRNLAVDRRRQQLRRRRGILYAKISRLQESLKQEIRRKERYRKRCQRQNKNNQTSPEAKVSALLKNVQVPKIVKKKLLLSEVITKQLKDRYSNLKKHSEKKNYYKIVKPDLLKKHKLLSLSKQFFKHDCYKKSVSRKVSAKLMKVKKDVQDFLEKDESSCLTKVALKNQSPLN
;
A
#
# COMPACT_ATOMS: atom_id res chain seq x y z
N MET A 1 -16.63 13.34 33.42
CA MET A 1 -17.39 12.35 34.21
C MET A 1 -16.66 11.02 34.20
N SER A 2 -15.88 10.75 35.25
CA SER A 2 -15.12 9.53 35.45
C SER A 2 -16.02 8.29 35.57
N SER A 3 -15.49 7.10 35.26
CA SER A 3 -16.20 5.83 35.39
C SER A 3 -16.73 5.60 36.83
N ARG A 4 -15.95 6.02 37.83
CA ARG A 4 -16.32 5.95 39.25
C ARG A 4 -17.53 6.84 39.57
N GLU A 5 -17.56 8.06 39.06
CA GLU A 5 -18.68 9.00 39.24
C GLU A 5 -19.97 8.50 38.58
N ARG A 6 -19.85 7.88 37.39
CA ARG A 6 -21.00 7.26 36.70
C ARG A 6 -21.58 6.09 37.50
N ARG A 7 -20.75 5.30 38.16
CA ARG A 7 -21.19 4.19 39.02
C ARG A 7 -21.91 4.71 40.27
N GLN A 8 -21.37 5.73 40.92
CA GLN A 8 -21.98 6.34 42.10
C GLN A 8 -23.34 6.98 41.79
N LYS A 9 -23.45 7.70 40.66
CA LYS A 9 -24.74 8.24 40.20
C LYS A 9 -25.79 7.15 39.95
N ARG A 10 -25.40 6.00 39.38
CA ARG A 10 -26.34 4.86 39.20
C ARG A 10 -26.78 4.28 40.55
N LYS A 11 -25.86 4.14 41.51
CA LYS A 11 -26.17 3.65 42.86
C LYS A 11 -27.16 4.58 43.58
N ASN A 12 -26.91 5.89 43.53
CA ASN A 12 -27.79 6.89 44.14
C ASN A 12 -29.17 6.93 43.45
N ARG A 13 -29.22 6.83 42.12
CA ARG A 13 -30.50 6.76 41.38
C ARG A 13 -31.33 5.54 41.80
N LYS A 14 -30.71 4.37 41.96
CA LYS A 14 -31.41 3.17 42.44
C LYS A 14 -31.97 3.37 43.85
N LYS A 15 -31.17 3.89 44.79
CA LYS A 15 -31.61 4.19 46.15
C LYS A 15 -32.77 5.18 46.18
N ASN A 16 -32.64 6.31 45.49
CA ASN A 16 -33.67 7.35 45.46
C ASN A 16 -34.97 6.87 44.78
N SER A 17 -34.86 6.02 43.75
CA SER A 17 -36.04 5.42 43.13
C SER A 17 -36.75 4.45 44.06
N GLN A 18 -36.02 3.71 44.89
CA GLN A 18 -36.60 2.79 45.85
C GLN A 18 -37.32 3.55 46.97
N THR A 19 -36.66 4.56 47.56
CA THR A 19 -37.26 5.38 48.62
C THR A 19 -38.52 6.11 48.14
N TYR A 20 -38.55 6.59 46.89
CA TYR A 20 -39.75 7.19 46.31
C TYR A 20 -40.91 6.17 46.17
N ARG A 21 -40.61 4.94 45.73
CA ARG A 21 -41.61 3.86 45.64
C ARG A 21 -42.14 3.49 47.02
N ASP A 22 -41.27 3.36 48.01
CA ASP A 22 -41.69 3.01 49.36
C ASP A 22 -42.55 4.10 50.00
N LYS A 23 -42.20 5.38 49.77
CA LYS A 23 -43.03 6.53 50.20
C LYS A 23 -44.41 6.52 49.54
N THR A 24 -44.47 6.31 48.23
CA THR A 24 -45.75 6.28 47.50
C THR A 24 -46.64 5.11 47.92
N VAL A 25 -46.06 3.94 48.20
CA VAL A 25 -46.80 2.80 48.76
C VAL A 25 -47.35 3.11 50.15
N LYS A 26 -46.55 3.73 51.03
CA LYS A 26 -47.03 4.14 52.37
C LYS A 26 -48.18 5.15 52.30
N VAL A 27 -48.05 6.18 51.46
CA VAL A 27 -49.11 7.17 51.24
C VAL A 27 -50.37 6.50 50.72
N ARG A 28 -50.28 5.59 49.75
CA ARG A 28 -51.44 4.83 49.25
C ARG A 28 -52.10 3.96 50.31
N LYS A 29 -51.32 3.29 51.16
CA LYS A 29 -51.86 2.50 52.27
C LYS A 29 -52.57 3.37 53.30
N ASN A 30 -52.00 4.54 53.62
CA ASN A 30 -52.61 5.48 54.56
C ASN A 30 -53.88 6.12 53.97
N LEU A 31 -53.88 6.47 52.68
CA LEU A 31 -55.06 6.97 51.98
C LEU A 31 -56.15 5.91 51.87
N ALA A 32 -55.80 4.65 51.61
CA ALA A 32 -56.77 3.55 51.57
C ALA A 32 -57.46 3.38 52.94
N LYS A 33 -56.68 3.41 54.04
CA LYS A 33 -57.24 3.38 55.40
C LYS A 33 -58.16 4.57 55.68
N LEU A 34 -57.78 5.77 55.25
CA LEU A 34 -58.60 6.96 55.43
C LEU A 34 -59.91 6.86 54.63
N LEU A 35 -59.86 6.33 53.40
CA LEU A 35 -61.03 6.13 52.55
C LEU A 35 -61.98 5.07 53.08
N ASP A 36 -61.47 4.02 53.73
CA ASP A 36 -62.28 2.98 54.38
C ASP A 36 -63.03 3.52 55.62
N GLU A 37 -62.55 4.62 56.23
CA GLU A 37 -63.16 5.28 57.40
C GLU A 37 -64.06 6.48 57.03
N THR A 38 -64.19 6.83 55.74
CA THR A 38 -64.99 8.00 55.31
C THR A 38 -66.35 7.56 54.75
N PRO A 39 -67.48 8.19 55.11
CA PRO A 39 -68.79 7.89 54.51
C PRO A 39 -68.78 8.11 52.99
N PRO A 40 -69.65 7.41 52.23
CA PRO A 40 -69.63 7.45 50.77
C PRO A 40 -69.81 8.88 50.25
N PRO A 41 -69.07 9.27 49.19
CA PRO A 41 -69.13 10.62 48.66
C PRO A 41 -70.51 10.89 48.06
N SER A 42 -71.16 11.98 48.49
CA SER A 42 -72.32 12.54 47.80
C SER A 42 -71.97 12.86 46.35
N PRO A 43 -72.91 12.72 45.39
CA PRO A 43 -72.63 12.91 43.97
C PRO A 43 -72.15 14.34 43.72
N GLY A 44 -70.83 14.47 43.52
CA GLY A 44 -70.18 15.73 43.17
C GLY A 44 -70.35 16.05 41.68
N PRO A 45 -70.24 17.34 41.30
CA PRO A 45 -70.42 17.78 39.93
C PRO A 45 -69.39 17.11 38.99
N MET A 46 -69.85 16.74 37.79
CA MET A 46 -69.03 16.06 36.79
C MET A 46 -67.72 16.83 36.53
N GLN A 47 -66.59 16.14 36.68
CA GLN A 47 -65.26 16.72 36.51
C GLN A 47 -65.05 17.25 35.07
N ASN A 48 -64.44 18.43 34.97
CA ASN A 48 -64.17 19.15 33.73
C ASN A 48 -63.43 18.28 32.69
N ASN A 49 -64.11 17.98 31.58
CA ASN A 49 -63.60 17.15 30.48
C ASN A 49 -62.32 17.69 29.80
N ASP A 50 -62.03 18.99 29.93
CA ASP A 50 -60.90 19.64 29.26
C ASP A 50 -59.54 19.26 29.84
N GLU A 51 -59.44 19.00 31.15
CA GLU A 51 -58.17 18.57 31.78
C GLU A 51 -57.77 17.15 31.34
N LEU A 52 -58.74 16.25 31.24
CA LEU A 52 -58.56 14.88 30.73
C LEU A 52 -58.12 14.89 29.25
N ARG A 53 -58.71 15.78 28.44
CA ARG A 53 -58.34 15.96 27.03
C ARG A 53 -56.91 16.49 26.87
N ASN A 54 -56.52 17.48 27.67
CA ASN A 54 -55.17 18.05 27.65
C ASN A 54 -54.09 17.02 28.06
N LEU A 55 -54.36 16.21 29.09
CA LEU A 55 -53.48 15.11 29.51
C LEU A 55 -53.30 14.04 28.41
N ALA A 56 -54.34 13.73 27.64
CA ALA A 56 -54.26 12.78 26.54
C ALA A 56 -53.39 13.32 25.37
N VAL A 57 -53.52 14.62 25.05
CA VAL A 57 -52.71 15.29 24.03
C VAL A 57 -51.23 15.30 24.43
N ASP A 58 -50.92 15.62 25.68
CA ASP A 58 -49.55 15.62 26.18
C ASP A 58 -48.92 14.23 26.21
N ARG A 59 -49.69 13.20 26.59
CA ARG A 59 -49.24 11.80 26.47
C ARG A 59 -48.93 11.43 25.03
N ARG A 60 -49.76 11.83 24.07
CA ARG A 60 -49.55 11.55 22.63
C ARG A 60 -48.30 12.26 22.10
N ARG A 61 -48.09 13.54 22.49
CA ARG A 61 -46.87 14.30 22.15
C ARG A 61 -45.62 13.63 22.73
N GLN A 62 -45.67 13.17 23.97
CA GLN A 62 -44.54 12.49 24.61
C GLN A 62 -44.22 11.15 23.95
N GLN A 63 -45.24 10.37 23.59
CA GLN A 63 -45.06 9.13 22.83
C GLN A 63 -44.44 9.39 21.45
N LEU A 64 -44.89 10.42 20.75
CA LEU A 64 -44.34 10.80 19.44
C LEU A 64 -42.86 11.21 19.55
N ARG A 65 -42.50 12.00 20.56
CA ARG A 65 -41.10 12.37 20.83
C ARG A 65 -40.23 11.14 21.09
N ARG A 66 -40.72 10.18 21.88
CA ARG A 66 -40.00 8.91 22.12
C ARG A 66 -39.82 8.11 20.83
N ARG A 67 -40.88 7.96 20.02
CA ARG A 67 -40.81 7.26 18.72
C ARG A 67 -39.81 7.92 17.78
N ARG A 68 -39.84 9.25 17.65
CA ARG A 68 -38.87 10.02 16.84
C ARG A 68 -37.44 9.81 17.34
N GLY A 69 -37.22 9.85 18.66
CA GLY A 69 -35.90 9.58 19.26
C GLY A 69 -35.36 8.19 18.92
N ILE A 70 -36.21 7.16 18.94
CA ILE A 70 -35.84 5.79 18.54
C ILE A 70 -35.46 5.74 17.06
N LEU A 71 -36.26 6.38 16.19
CA LEU A 71 -35.99 6.41 14.76
C LEU A 71 -34.69 7.13 14.43
N TYR A 72 -34.43 8.31 15.01
CA TYR A 72 -33.18 9.04 14.80
C TYR A 72 -31.97 8.27 15.34
N ALA A 73 -32.10 7.60 16.49
CA ALA A 73 -31.05 6.72 16.99
C ALA A 73 -30.78 5.55 16.04
N LYS A 74 -31.84 4.97 15.43
CA LYS A 74 -31.70 3.91 14.42
C LYS A 74 -31.00 4.42 13.16
N ILE A 75 -31.40 5.59 12.66
CA ILE A 75 -30.77 6.24 11.49
C ILE A 75 -29.28 6.47 11.76
N SER A 76 -28.94 7.07 12.91
CA SER A 76 -27.56 7.33 13.30
C SER A 76 -26.72 6.04 13.39
N ARG A 77 -27.23 4.98 14.03
CA ARG A 77 -26.56 3.67 14.09
C ARG A 77 -26.35 3.06 12.70
N LEU A 78 -27.34 3.15 11.82
CA LEU A 78 -27.23 2.63 10.46
C LEU A 78 -26.18 3.41 9.65
N GLN A 79 -26.14 4.73 9.79
CA GLN A 79 -25.11 5.57 9.15
C GLN A 79 -23.71 5.23 9.66
N GLU A 80 -23.53 5.03 10.96
CA GLU A 80 -22.25 4.59 11.54
C GLU A 80 -21.86 3.20 11.03
N SER A 81 -22.79 2.25 11.00
CA SER A 81 -22.56 0.90 10.48
C SER A 81 -22.14 0.95 9.00
N LEU A 82 -22.83 1.74 8.19
CA LEU A 82 -22.50 1.92 6.77
C LEU A 82 -21.09 2.51 6.61
N LYS A 83 -20.73 3.51 7.41
CA LYS A 83 -19.38 4.10 7.41
C LYS A 83 -18.30 3.08 7.80
N GLN A 84 -18.59 2.22 8.78
CA GLN A 84 -17.68 1.14 9.16
C GLN A 84 -17.54 0.09 8.05
N GLU A 85 -18.63 -0.29 7.40
CA GLU A 85 -18.61 -1.25 6.29
C GLU A 85 -17.87 -0.69 5.07
N ILE A 86 -18.02 0.59 4.74
CA ILE A 86 -17.23 1.25 3.69
C ILE A 86 -15.73 1.18 4.02
N ARG A 87 -15.36 1.50 5.27
CA ARG A 87 -13.95 1.40 5.72
C ARG A 87 -13.42 -0.04 5.67
N ARG A 88 -14.23 -1.02 6.05
CA ARG A 88 -13.88 -2.44 5.97
C ARG A 88 -13.69 -2.87 4.51
N LYS A 89 -14.62 -2.53 3.63
CA LYS A 89 -14.55 -2.79 2.19
C LYS A 89 -13.26 -2.23 1.59
N GLU A 90 -12.92 -0.98 1.87
CA GLU A 90 -11.68 -0.38 1.37
C GLU A 90 -10.43 -1.07 1.93
N ARG A 91 -10.42 -1.42 3.22
CA ARG A 91 -9.32 -2.16 3.83
C ARG A 91 -9.12 -3.50 3.14
N TYR A 92 -10.19 -4.26 2.93
CA TYR A 92 -10.13 -5.56 2.24
C TYR A 92 -9.74 -5.40 0.77
N ARG A 93 -10.28 -4.41 0.05
CA ARG A 93 -9.87 -4.10 -1.33
C ARG A 93 -8.36 -3.84 -1.43
N LYS A 94 -7.82 -3.00 -0.54
CA LYS A 94 -6.38 -2.70 -0.48
C LYS A 94 -5.55 -3.94 -0.13
N ARG A 95 -6.03 -4.79 0.78
CA ARG A 95 -5.36 -6.05 1.16
C ARG A 95 -5.31 -7.02 -0.03
N CYS A 96 -6.43 -7.25 -0.71
CA CYS A 96 -6.49 -8.10 -1.89
C CYS A 96 -5.60 -7.57 -3.02
N GLN A 97 -5.57 -6.26 -3.25
CA GLN A 97 -4.70 -5.66 -4.26
C GLN A 97 -3.21 -5.90 -3.96
N ARG A 98 -2.79 -5.73 -2.70
CA ARG A 98 -1.40 -6.02 -2.28
C ARG A 98 -1.06 -7.51 -2.45
N GLN A 99 -1.97 -8.39 -2.05
CA GLN A 99 -1.79 -9.84 -2.19
C GLN A 99 -1.69 -10.26 -3.66
N ASN A 100 -2.54 -9.73 -4.54
CA ASN A 100 -2.50 -10.03 -5.97
C ASN A 100 -1.20 -9.54 -6.63
N LYS A 101 -0.70 -8.34 -6.28
CA LYS A 101 0.60 -7.84 -6.75
C LYS A 101 1.76 -8.75 -6.31
N ASN A 102 1.73 -9.23 -5.07
CA ASN A 102 2.77 -10.13 -4.56
C ASN A 102 2.70 -11.52 -5.21
N ASN A 103 1.49 -12.03 -5.45
CA ASN A 103 1.30 -13.33 -6.07
C ASN A 103 1.75 -13.33 -7.53
N GLN A 104 1.43 -12.31 -8.33
CA GLN A 104 1.88 -12.26 -9.74
C GLN A 104 3.40 -12.10 -9.91
N THR A 105 4.10 -11.61 -8.88
CA THR A 105 5.56 -11.41 -8.90
C THR A 105 6.35 -12.56 -8.29
N SER A 106 5.69 -13.63 -7.84
CA SER A 106 6.39 -14.82 -7.36
C SER A 106 6.95 -15.64 -8.53
N PRO A 107 8.20 -16.11 -8.46
CA PRO A 107 8.77 -17.03 -9.45
C PRO A 107 7.88 -18.25 -9.71
N GLU A 108 7.27 -18.78 -8.65
CA GLU A 108 6.38 -19.94 -8.74
C GLU A 108 5.08 -19.62 -9.47
N ALA A 109 4.50 -18.44 -9.24
CA ALA A 109 3.31 -18.01 -9.93
C ALA A 109 3.58 -17.80 -11.43
N LYS A 110 4.72 -17.19 -11.80
CA LYS A 110 5.15 -17.06 -13.20
C LYS A 110 5.29 -18.42 -13.88
N VAL A 111 5.97 -19.37 -13.22
CA VAL A 111 6.13 -20.72 -13.76
C VAL A 111 4.79 -21.42 -13.88
N SER A 112 3.91 -21.30 -12.89
CA SER A 112 2.58 -21.90 -12.95
C SER A 112 1.70 -21.28 -14.04
N ALA A 113 1.82 -19.97 -14.29
CA ALA A 113 1.12 -19.28 -15.37
C ALA A 113 1.63 -19.70 -16.75
N LEU A 114 2.96 -19.84 -16.91
CA LEU A 114 3.58 -20.32 -18.15
C LEU A 114 3.17 -21.76 -18.46
N LEU A 115 2.98 -22.59 -17.42
CA LEU A 115 2.63 -24.00 -17.52
C LEU A 115 1.13 -24.29 -17.37
N LYS A 116 0.25 -23.28 -17.37
CA LYS A 116 -1.17 -23.42 -16.98
C LYS A 116 -1.92 -24.53 -17.72
N ASN A 117 -1.54 -24.80 -18.97
CA ASN A 117 -2.18 -25.82 -19.83
C ASN A 117 -1.18 -26.88 -20.35
N VAL A 118 0.03 -26.95 -19.80
CA VAL A 118 1.07 -27.87 -20.30
C VAL A 118 1.50 -28.80 -19.17
N GLN A 119 1.32 -30.10 -19.38
CA GLN A 119 1.91 -31.09 -18.48
C GLN A 119 3.40 -31.21 -18.76
N VAL A 120 4.19 -30.94 -17.73
CA VAL A 120 5.64 -30.96 -17.82
C VAL A 120 6.19 -31.82 -16.68
N PRO A 121 7.22 -32.67 -16.93
CA PRO A 121 7.85 -33.46 -15.89
C PRO A 121 8.33 -32.61 -14.71
N LYS A 122 8.22 -33.15 -13.49
CA LYS A 122 8.61 -32.44 -12.25
C LYS A 122 10.04 -31.87 -12.31
N ILE A 123 10.98 -32.58 -12.95
CA ILE A 123 12.38 -32.15 -13.10
C ILE A 123 12.47 -30.85 -13.90
N VAL A 124 11.74 -30.75 -15.01
CA VAL A 124 11.75 -29.57 -15.87
C VAL A 124 11.08 -28.39 -15.15
N LYS A 125 9.98 -28.64 -14.42
CA LYS A 125 9.34 -27.62 -13.57
C LYS A 125 10.30 -27.08 -12.50
N LYS A 126 11.08 -27.95 -11.84
CA LYS A 126 12.11 -27.54 -10.86
C LYS A 126 13.21 -26.70 -11.49
N LYS A 127 13.72 -27.09 -12.66
CA LYS A 127 14.75 -26.32 -13.38
C LYS A 127 14.24 -24.95 -13.80
N LEU A 128 13.01 -24.88 -14.32
CA LEU A 128 12.37 -23.62 -14.72
C LEU A 128 12.18 -22.71 -13.50
N LEU A 129 11.68 -23.24 -12.39
CA LEU A 129 11.52 -22.50 -11.14
C LEU A 129 12.85 -21.97 -10.62
N LEU A 130 13.89 -22.80 -10.60
CA LEU A 130 15.24 -22.39 -10.21
C LEU A 130 15.73 -21.21 -11.07
N SER A 131 15.52 -21.29 -12.39
CA SER A 131 15.93 -20.22 -13.31
C SER A 131 15.22 -18.89 -13.04
N GLU A 132 13.92 -18.91 -12.74
CA GLU A 132 13.16 -17.70 -12.39
C GLU A 132 13.55 -17.16 -11.01
N VAL A 133 13.84 -18.03 -10.04
CA VAL A 133 14.32 -17.62 -8.71
C VAL A 133 15.66 -16.90 -8.82
N ILE A 134 16.62 -17.49 -9.54
CA ILE A 134 17.95 -16.89 -9.75
C ILE A 134 17.80 -15.55 -10.46
N THR A 135 17.00 -15.50 -11.52
CA THR A 135 16.72 -14.28 -12.27
C THR A 135 16.15 -13.17 -11.37
N LYS A 136 15.16 -13.49 -10.53
CA LYS A 136 14.56 -12.54 -9.59
C LYS A 136 15.59 -12.05 -8.57
N GLN A 137 16.35 -12.96 -7.96
CA GLN A 137 17.38 -12.59 -6.98
C GLN A 137 18.44 -11.68 -7.58
N LEU A 138 18.90 -11.98 -8.81
CA LEU A 138 19.89 -11.16 -9.49
C LEU A 138 19.36 -9.76 -9.78
N LYS A 139 18.09 -9.66 -10.20
CA LYS A 139 17.41 -8.40 -10.46
C LYS A 139 17.23 -7.58 -9.17
N ASP A 140 16.72 -8.21 -8.11
CA ASP A 140 16.45 -7.57 -6.82
C ASP A 140 17.74 -7.04 -6.19
N ARG A 141 18.81 -7.86 -6.19
CA ARG A 141 20.13 -7.44 -5.72
C ARG A 141 20.64 -6.26 -6.54
N TYR A 142 20.57 -6.31 -7.87
CA TYR A 142 21.00 -5.20 -8.73
C TYR A 142 20.19 -3.91 -8.52
N SER A 143 18.87 -4.00 -8.35
CA SER A 143 18.02 -2.83 -8.09
C SER A 143 18.26 -2.22 -6.72
N ASN A 144 18.62 -3.03 -5.72
CA ASN A 144 18.90 -2.57 -4.36
C ASN A 144 20.25 -1.85 -4.23
N LEU A 145 21.17 -2.04 -5.18
CA LEU A 145 22.41 -1.28 -5.23
C LEU A 145 22.10 0.20 -5.49
N LYS A 146 22.63 1.09 -4.64
CA LYS A 146 22.40 2.53 -4.78
C LYS A 146 23.44 3.16 -5.71
N LYS A 147 24.72 2.80 -5.55
CA LYS A 147 25.82 3.43 -6.29
C LYS A 147 26.00 2.82 -7.68
N HIS A 148 26.37 3.66 -8.65
CA HIS A 148 26.66 3.19 -10.01
C HIS A 148 27.92 2.32 -10.07
N SER A 149 28.94 2.61 -9.25
CA SER A 149 30.17 1.80 -9.16
C SER A 149 29.89 0.37 -8.72
N GLU A 150 29.03 0.19 -7.71
CA GLU A 150 28.58 -1.11 -7.21
C GLU A 150 27.82 -1.89 -8.30
N LYS A 151 26.91 -1.22 -9.02
CA LYS A 151 26.19 -1.82 -10.16
C LYS A 151 27.14 -2.30 -11.26
N LYS A 152 28.21 -1.53 -11.54
CA LYS A 152 29.23 -1.90 -12.53
C LYS A 152 30.06 -3.09 -12.05
N ASN A 153 30.43 -3.15 -10.78
CA ASN A 153 31.15 -4.29 -10.20
C ASN A 153 30.28 -5.54 -10.17
N TYR A 154 29.00 -5.42 -9.79
CA TYR A 154 28.03 -6.50 -9.82
C TYR A 154 27.89 -7.09 -11.23
N TYR A 155 27.81 -6.22 -12.24
CA TYR A 155 27.79 -6.65 -13.64
C TYR A 155 29.05 -7.42 -14.06
N LYS A 156 30.24 -6.96 -13.63
CA LYS A 156 31.50 -7.67 -13.90
C LYS A 156 31.53 -9.06 -13.24
N ILE A 157 31.01 -9.18 -12.02
CA ILE A 157 30.96 -10.46 -11.28
C ILE A 157 30.07 -11.48 -11.99
N VAL A 158 28.95 -11.03 -12.57
CA VAL A 158 28.02 -11.89 -13.33
C VAL A 158 28.61 -12.37 -14.68
N LYS A 159 29.85 -11.93 -15.03
CA LYS A 159 30.65 -12.35 -16.20
C LYS A 159 29.84 -12.43 -17.50
N PRO A 160 29.69 -11.33 -18.24
CA PRO A 160 28.89 -11.33 -19.47
C PRO A 160 29.38 -12.28 -20.56
N ASP A 161 30.66 -12.65 -20.57
CA ASP A 161 31.19 -13.65 -21.51
C ASP A 161 30.61 -15.05 -21.27
N LEU A 162 30.37 -15.39 -20.00
CA LEU A 162 29.69 -16.63 -19.62
C LEU A 162 28.23 -16.61 -20.10
N LEU A 163 27.55 -15.47 -19.92
CA LEU A 163 26.19 -15.29 -20.42
C LEU A 163 26.12 -15.34 -21.95
N LYS A 164 27.13 -14.80 -22.64
CA LYS A 164 27.24 -14.84 -24.11
C LYS A 164 27.49 -16.27 -24.59
N LYS A 165 28.37 -17.04 -23.94
CA LYS A 165 28.64 -18.45 -24.22
C LYS A 165 27.38 -19.30 -24.20
N HIS A 166 26.50 -19.06 -23.23
CA HIS A 166 25.23 -19.81 -23.08
C HIS A 166 24.03 -19.19 -23.82
N LYS A 167 24.25 -18.18 -24.69
CA LYS A 167 23.18 -17.44 -25.40
C LYS A 167 22.14 -16.79 -24.47
N LEU A 168 22.49 -16.53 -23.20
CA LEU A 168 21.65 -15.90 -22.17
C LEU A 168 21.80 -14.38 -22.11
N LEU A 169 22.66 -13.80 -22.95
CA LEU A 169 22.94 -12.37 -22.94
C LEU A 169 21.69 -11.54 -23.24
N SER A 170 20.83 -11.98 -24.16
CA SER A 170 19.57 -11.28 -24.51
C SER A 170 18.62 -11.19 -23.31
N LEU A 171 18.49 -12.25 -22.52
CA LEU A 171 17.74 -12.27 -21.28
C LEU A 171 18.37 -11.33 -20.24
N SER A 172 19.69 -11.30 -20.17
CA SER A 172 20.41 -10.45 -19.21
C SER A 172 20.31 -8.95 -19.48
N LYS A 173 20.12 -8.53 -20.74
CA LYS A 173 19.95 -7.11 -21.12
C LYS A 173 18.72 -6.47 -20.48
N GLN A 174 17.69 -7.26 -20.15
CA GLN A 174 16.52 -6.77 -19.42
C GLN A 174 16.83 -6.39 -17.96
N PHE A 175 17.92 -6.93 -17.39
CA PHE A 175 18.33 -6.66 -16.00
C PHE A 175 19.37 -5.53 -15.91
N PHE A 176 20.24 -5.40 -16.90
CA PHE A 176 21.35 -4.45 -16.88
C PHE A 176 21.11 -3.29 -17.86
N LYS A 177 20.85 -2.08 -17.34
CA LYS A 177 20.72 -0.87 -18.17
C LYS A 177 22.00 -0.64 -18.98
N HIS A 178 21.86 -0.36 -20.28
CA HIS A 178 22.92 -0.27 -21.27
C HIS A 178 24.10 0.67 -20.93
N ASP A 179 23.93 1.61 -19.99
CA ASP A 179 24.97 2.58 -19.64
C ASP A 179 26.19 1.98 -18.93
N CYS A 180 26.06 0.81 -18.28
CA CYS A 180 27.22 0.13 -17.68
C CYS A 180 28.14 -0.56 -18.71
N TYR A 181 27.70 -0.68 -19.96
CA TYR A 181 28.42 -1.34 -21.06
C TYR A 181 29.33 -0.42 -21.86
N LYS A 182 29.14 0.90 -21.74
CA LYS A 182 30.04 1.85 -22.41
C LYS A 182 31.40 1.73 -21.70
N LYS A 183 32.28 0.92 -22.28
CA LYS A 183 33.73 1.08 -22.10
C LYS A 183 33.98 2.53 -22.47
N SER A 184 34.08 3.41 -21.48
CA SER A 184 34.72 4.69 -21.70
C SER A 184 36.14 4.31 -22.12
N VAL A 185 36.41 4.31 -23.43
CA VAL A 185 37.79 4.50 -23.87
C VAL A 185 38.20 5.76 -23.14
N SER A 186 39.10 5.62 -22.18
CA SER A 186 39.54 6.75 -21.37
C SER A 186 39.89 7.86 -22.35
N ARG A 187 39.32 9.06 -22.18
CA ARG A 187 39.58 10.18 -23.11
C ARG A 187 41.09 10.40 -23.30
N LYS A 188 41.90 10.04 -22.28
CA LYS A 188 43.37 10.04 -22.34
C LYS A 188 43.95 9.04 -23.35
N VAL A 189 43.38 7.84 -23.49
CA VAL A 189 43.81 6.83 -24.48
C VAL A 189 43.44 7.27 -25.90
N SER A 190 42.25 7.86 -26.08
CA SER A 190 41.83 8.44 -27.36
C SER A 190 42.72 9.61 -27.79
N ALA A 191 43.07 10.52 -26.86
CA ALA A 191 43.94 11.65 -27.16
C ALA A 191 45.37 11.22 -27.52
N LYS A 192 45.93 10.22 -26.80
CA LYS A 192 47.24 9.65 -27.15
C LYS A 192 47.24 8.98 -28.53
N LEU A 193 46.19 8.25 -28.86
CA LEU A 193 46.05 7.62 -30.18
C LEU A 193 45.96 8.65 -31.30
N MET A 194 45.20 9.73 -31.09
CA MET A 194 45.09 10.84 -32.05
C MET A 194 46.42 11.59 -32.22
N LYS A 195 47.20 11.74 -31.14
CA LYS A 195 48.54 12.32 -31.20
C LYS A 195 49.48 11.45 -32.02
N VAL A 196 49.55 10.14 -31.73
CA VAL A 196 50.36 9.19 -32.52
C VAL A 196 49.93 9.17 -33.99
N LYS A 197 48.62 9.20 -34.27
CA LYS A 197 48.12 9.29 -35.64
C LYS A 197 48.61 10.55 -36.35
N LYS A 198 48.61 11.68 -35.66
CA LYS A 198 49.11 12.95 -36.19
C LYS A 198 50.62 12.93 -36.38
N ASP A 199 51.38 12.41 -35.42
CA ASP A 199 52.84 12.26 -35.53
C ASP A 199 53.24 11.36 -36.71
N VAL A 200 52.49 10.28 -36.96
CA VAL A 200 52.69 9.39 -38.14
C VAL A 200 52.33 10.10 -39.44
N GLN A 201 51.25 10.88 -39.44
CA GLN A 201 50.85 11.65 -40.61
C GLN A 201 51.89 12.74 -40.94
N ASP A 202 52.31 13.51 -39.94
CA ASP A 202 53.37 14.53 -40.05
C ASP A 202 54.71 13.90 -40.47
N PHE A 203 54.99 12.65 -40.06
CA PHE A 203 56.18 11.91 -40.51
C PHE A 203 56.10 11.54 -41.99
N LEU A 204 54.95 11.05 -42.46
CA LEU A 204 54.73 10.65 -43.86
C LEU A 204 54.60 11.85 -44.80
N GLU A 205 54.16 13.01 -44.31
CA GLU A 205 54.10 14.28 -45.07
C GLU A 205 55.47 14.98 -45.17
N LYS A 206 56.49 14.57 -44.39
CA LYS A 206 57.86 15.07 -44.53
C LYS A 206 58.55 14.39 -45.71
N ASP A 207 58.86 15.20 -46.73
CA ASP A 207 59.50 14.81 -48.00
C ASP A 207 60.89 14.15 -47.84
N GLU A 208 61.54 14.29 -46.69
CA GLU A 208 62.80 13.60 -46.37
C GLU A 208 62.64 12.06 -46.22
N SER A 209 61.42 11.61 -45.93
CA SER A 209 61.08 10.18 -45.80
C SER A 209 60.58 9.56 -47.12
N SER A 210 60.31 10.39 -48.13
CA SER A 210 59.96 9.98 -49.48
C SER A 210 61.18 9.39 -50.18
N CYS A 211 61.08 8.16 -50.67
CA CYS A 211 62.17 7.51 -51.41
C CYS A 211 62.54 8.22 -52.74
N LEU A 212 61.81 9.27 -53.15
CA LEU A 212 62.09 10.05 -54.36
C LEU A 212 63.34 10.94 -54.22
N THR A 213 63.62 11.48 -53.04
CA THR A 213 64.79 12.36 -52.81
C THR A 213 66.12 11.59 -52.87
N LYS A 214 66.13 10.31 -52.48
CA LYS A 214 67.33 9.45 -52.55
C LYS A 214 67.74 9.06 -53.99
N VAL A 215 66.79 9.08 -54.94
CA VAL A 215 67.08 8.81 -56.35
C VAL A 215 67.67 10.04 -57.03
N ALA A 216 67.23 11.25 -56.67
CA ALA A 216 67.72 12.50 -57.26
C ALA A 216 69.20 12.79 -56.94
N LEU A 217 69.68 12.44 -55.74
CA LEU A 217 71.08 12.64 -55.33
C LEU A 217 72.06 11.61 -55.94
N LYS A 218 71.56 10.47 -56.43
CA LYS A 218 72.42 9.43 -57.01
C LYS A 218 72.81 9.72 -58.47
N ASN A 219 72.10 10.63 -59.14
CA ASN A 219 72.33 11.00 -60.53
C ASN A 219 73.20 12.25 -60.70
N GLN A 220 73.67 12.87 -59.62
CA GLN A 220 74.66 13.95 -59.67
C GLN A 220 76.06 13.36 -59.42
N SER A 221 76.55 12.61 -60.41
CA SER A 221 77.99 12.34 -60.53
C SER A 221 78.63 13.51 -61.27
N PRO A 222 79.73 14.11 -60.78
CA PRO A 222 80.42 15.14 -61.54
C PRO A 222 81.14 14.48 -62.73
N LEU A 223 80.80 14.91 -63.94
CA LEU A 223 81.65 14.71 -65.11
C LEU A 223 82.92 15.55 -64.89
N ASN A 224 84.04 14.85 -64.72
CA ASN A 224 85.37 15.40 -65.00
C ASN A 224 85.53 15.62 -66.51
#